data_AF-A0A8H5I2L0-F1
#
_entry.id   AF-A0A8H5I2L0-F1
#
_cell.length_a   1.000
_cell.length_b   1.000
_cell.length_c   1.000
_cell.angle_alpha   90.00
_cell.angle_beta   90.00
_cell.angle_gamma   90.00
#
_symmetry.space_group_name_H-M   'P 1'
#
loop_
_entity.id
_entity.type
_entity.pdbx_description
1 polymer ?
#
loop_
_entity_poly.entity_id
_entity_poly.type
_entity_poly.pdbx_seq_one_letter_code
_entity_poly.pdbx_strand_id
1 'polypeptide(L)'
;MVSSIAGESGTKCLPVNDMFNPLGPKSSKPAHRSSQPTEPAASPAARAAVALEFASLRSRLHCPLGLYVVPSTETLMIWDAVLFIHQGYYADSVLRFRISFPPNYPDRPPTVQFINQVFHPLISPNGLFSLASQIRDWRPNQHHVFDVLHCVKAAFKRDVLDKIDEADCLNKEAYRLYVFPFPYPMIFPQTCCRRYHESTTSFAALATQTASLSNSPSALYDKDLSKRHGMDFTKLKPKTFKEERERLGLKEWQLN
;
A
#
# COMPACT_ATOMS: atom_id res chain seq x y z
N MET A 1 57.49 65.32 11.70
CA MET A 1 56.49 66.29 11.21
C MET A 1 55.11 65.70 11.53
N VAL A 2 54.57 65.90 12.74
CA VAL A 2 53.58 66.94 13.07
C VAL A 2 52.64 67.29 11.91
N SER A 3 51.36 66.93 12.02
CA SER A 3 50.33 67.90 12.43
C SER A 3 48.96 67.24 12.62
N SER A 4 48.45 67.40 13.84
CA SER A 4 47.03 67.40 14.19
C SER A 4 46.55 68.85 14.10
N ILE A 5 45.41 69.15 13.45
CA ILE A 5 44.56 70.29 13.81
C ILE A 5 43.10 69.93 13.50
N ALA A 6 42.26 70.18 14.50
CA ALA A 6 40.82 70.02 14.56
C ALA A 6 40.04 71.14 13.83
N GLY A 7 38.74 70.89 13.62
CA GLY A 7 37.75 71.91 13.28
C GLY A 7 36.33 71.34 13.38
N GLU A 8 35.67 71.57 14.51
CA GLU A 8 34.27 71.24 14.80
C GLU A 8 33.25 72.07 13.98
N SER A 9 32.08 71.50 13.69
CA SER A 9 30.79 72.19 13.82
C SER A 9 29.62 71.17 13.79
N GLY A 10 28.57 71.47 14.58
CA GLY A 10 27.36 70.70 14.96
C GLY A 10 26.75 69.71 13.94
N THR A 11 25.98 68.71 14.36
CA THR A 11 24.79 68.81 15.23
C THR A 11 24.38 67.40 15.69
N LYS A 12 23.85 67.28 16.91
CA LYS A 12 23.36 66.05 17.56
C LYS A 12 21.88 65.77 17.26
N CYS A 13 21.50 64.50 17.55
CA CYS A 13 20.16 63.93 17.83
C CYS A 13 19.34 63.46 16.60
N LEU A 14 18.64 62.32 16.57
CA LEU A 14 18.41 61.16 17.46
C LEU A 14 17.75 60.06 16.58
N PRO A 15 17.93 58.76 16.85
CA PRO A 15 17.22 57.66 16.19
C PRO A 15 15.81 57.41 16.77
N VAL A 16 14.97 56.79 15.96
CA VAL A 16 13.53 56.57 16.16
C VAL A 16 13.24 55.56 17.29
N ASN A 17 12.26 55.94 18.11
CA ASN A 17 11.79 55.37 19.37
C ASN A 17 11.48 53.86 19.42
N ASP A 18 11.91 53.28 20.54
CA ASP A 18 11.25 52.20 21.30
C ASP A 18 9.83 52.60 21.74
N MET A 19 8.88 51.64 21.70
CA MET A 19 7.73 51.68 22.61
C MET A 19 7.19 50.28 22.90
N PHE A 20 7.81 49.61 23.88
CA PHE A 20 7.22 48.51 24.63
C PHE A 20 6.50 49.06 25.86
N ASN A 21 5.24 48.66 26.09
CA ASN A 21 4.75 48.24 27.43
C ASN A 21 3.37 47.55 27.37
N PRO A 22 2.93 46.83 28.42
CA PRO A 22 2.26 45.53 28.34
C PRO A 22 0.79 45.61 28.78
N LEU A 23 0.04 44.49 28.79
CA LEU A 23 -1.05 44.18 29.77
C LEU A 23 -1.79 42.86 29.43
N GLY A 24 -1.72 41.88 30.34
CA GLY A 24 -2.84 41.01 30.75
C GLY A 24 -3.10 39.67 30.01
N PRO A 25 -3.36 38.56 30.75
CA PRO A 25 -3.67 37.26 30.15
C PRO A 25 -5.16 37.20 29.73
N LYS A 26 -5.43 36.90 28.47
CA LYS A 26 -6.79 36.60 27.98
C LYS A 26 -6.95 35.11 27.77
N SER A 27 -7.83 34.53 28.59
CA SER A 27 -8.42 33.20 28.43
C SER A 27 -9.01 33.04 27.02
N SER A 28 -8.42 32.18 26.20
CA SER A 28 -8.97 31.75 24.92
C SER A 28 -9.59 30.36 25.06
N LYS A 29 -10.91 30.29 24.88
CA LYS A 29 -11.66 29.05 24.68
C LYS A 29 -11.15 28.33 23.43
N PRO A 30 -11.07 26.98 23.40
CA PRO A 30 -10.73 26.29 22.17
C PRO A 30 -11.94 26.29 21.22
N ALA A 31 -11.77 26.98 20.08
CA ALA A 31 -12.56 26.75 18.89
C ALA A 31 -11.79 25.73 18.02
N HIS A 32 -12.27 24.49 17.94
CA HIS A 32 -12.14 23.63 16.75
C HIS A 32 -12.88 22.30 16.98
N ARG A 33 -14.03 22.13 16.33
CA ARG A 33 -14.50 20.80 15.91
C ARG A 33 -15.03 20.94 14.50
N SER A 34 -14.12 20.88 13.55
CA SER A 34 -14.44 20.52 12.18
C SER A 34 -15.10 19.14 12.21
N SER A 35 -16.41 19.10 11.97
CA SER A 35 -17.14 17.88 11.70
C SER A 35 -16.55 17.23 10.46
N GLN A 36 -15.84 16.11 10.65
CA GLN A 36 -15.60 15.17 9.56
C GLN A 36 -16.96 14.79 8.94
N PRO A 37 -17.07 14.63 7.61
CA PRO A 37 -18.21 13.97 7.02
C PRO A 37 -18.33 12.59 7.67
N THR A 38 -19.42 12.36 8.38
CA THR A 38 -19.73 11.04 8.92
C THR A 38 -20.01 10.13 7.73
N GLU A 39 -19.01 9.35 7.31
CA GLU A 39 -19.21 8.26 6.35
C GLU A 39 -20.45 7.44 6.77
N PRO A 40 -21.39 7.18 5.86
CA PRO A 40 -22.64 6.52 6.22
C PRO A 40 -22.35 5.13 6.80
N ALA A 41 -22.86 4.89 8.01
CA ALA A 41 -22.70 3.60 8.68
C ALA A 41 -23.28 2.47 7.82
N ALA A 42 -22.56 1.36 7.71
CA ALA A 42 -22.95 0.25 6.84
C ALA A 42 -24.30 -0.35 7.25
N SER A 43 -25.15 -0.64 6.25
CA SER A 43 -26.48 -1.20 6.50
C SER A 43 -26.41 -2.59 7.15
N PRO A 44 -27.43 -3.03 7.91
CA PRO A 44 -27.49 -4.40 8.42
C PRO A 44 -27.39 -5.46 7.31
N ALA A 45 -28.00 -5.19 6.15
CA ALA A 45 -27.92 -6.06 4.98
C ALA A 45 -26.49 -6.17 4.44
N ALA A 46 -25.78 -5.05 4.30
CA ALA A 46 -24.37 -5.06 3.90
C ALA A 46 -23.51 -5.86 4.88
N ARG A 47 -23.71 -5.69 6.19
CA ARG A 47 -22.99 -6.46 7.22
C ARG A 47 -23.26 -7.96 7.12
N ALA A 48 -24.51 -8.34 6.90
CA ALA A 48 -24.88 -9.74 6.69
C ALA A 48 -24.25 -10.32 5.42
N ALA A 49 -24.27 -9.56 4.31
CA ALA A 49 -23.63 -9.96 3.06
C ALA A 49 -22.13 -10.17 3.23
N VAL A 50 -21.40 -9.22 3.84
CA VAL A 50 -19.97 -9.34 4.12
C VAL A 50 -19.66 -10.53 5.05
N ALA A 51 -20.49 -10.78 6.06
CA ALA A 51 -20.32 -11.95 6.93
C ALA A 51 -20.48 -13.28 6.17
N LEU A 52 -21.44 -13.35 5.23
CA LEU A 52 -21.63 -14.51 4.36
C LEU A 52 -20.47 -14.69 3.38
N GLU A 53 -19.96 -13.60 2.81
CA GLU A 53 -18.74 -13.62 1.97
C GLU A 53 -17.56 -14.21 2.74
N PHE A 54 -17.35 -13.79 4.00
CA PHE A 54 -16.27 -14.32 4.82
C PHE A 54 -16.45 -15.81 5.11
N ALA A 55 -17.67 -16.24 5.44
CA ALA A 55 -17.98 -17.65 5.65
C ALA A 55 -17.71 -18.48 4.39
N SER A 56 -17.94 -17.92 3.19
CA SER A 56 -17.68 -18.59 1.91
C SER A 56 -16.19 -18.91 1.70
N LEU A 57 -15.26 -18.11 2.26
CA LEU A 57 -13.81 -18.33 2.12
C LEU A 57 -13.33 -19.64 2.75
N ARG A 58 -14.15 -20.30 3.57
CA ARG A 58 -13.86 -21.64 4.10
C ARG A 58 -13.84 -22.72 3.02
N SER A 59 -14.45 -22.46 1.87
CA SER A 59 -14.36 -23.33 0.70
C SER A 59 -12.94 -23.31 0.11
N ARG A 60 -12.39 -24.49 -0.22
CA ARG A 60 -11.00 -24.62 -0.69
C ARG A 60 -10.68 -23.84 -1.97
N LEU A 61 -11.69 -23.53 -2.79
CA LEU A 61 -11.52 -22.83 -4.06
C LEU A 61 -11.65 -21.31 -3.94
N HIS A 62 -12.22 -20.81 -2.84
CA HIS A 62 -12.52 -19.39 -2.67
C HIS A 62 -11.30 -18.61 -2.17
N CYS A 63 -10.53 -19.16 -1.20
CA CYS A 63 -9.30 -18.50 -0.76
C CYS A 63 -8.09 -19.00 -1.57
N PRO A 64 -7.37 -18.13 -2.32
CA PRO A 64 -6.21 -18.56 -3.08
C PRO A 64 -5.05 -18.99 -2.16
N LEU A 65 -4.31 -20.04 -2.56
CA LEU A 65 -3.12 -20.47 -1.79
C LEU A 65 -2.11 -19.33 -1.59
N GLY A 66 -1.49 -19.28 -0.41
CA GLY A 66 -0.54 -18.21 -0.06
C GLY A 66 -1.19 -16.86 0.22
N LEU A 67 -2.52 -16.78 0.24
CA LEU A 67 -3.26 -15.59 0.64
C LEU A 67 -4.03 -15.91 1.94
N TYR A 68 -3.94 -15.02 2.91
CA TYR A 68 -4.66 -15.13 4.19
C TYR A 68 -5.43 -13.85 4.43
N VAL A 69 -6.66 -13.98 4.94
CA VAL A 69 -7.57 -12.86 5.18
C VAL A 69 -8.24 -13.02 6.54
N VAL A 70 -8.34 -11.93 7.29
CA VAL A 70 -9.13 -11.85 8.52
C VAL A 70 -9.91 -10.53 8.56
N PRO A 71 -11.13 -10.52 9.11
CA PRO A 71 -11.82 -9.27 9.40
C PRO A 71 -11.04 -8.49 10.47
N SER A 72 -11.01 -7.17 10.32
CA SER A 72 -10.45 -6.29 11.34
C SER A 72 -11.27 -6.37 12.63
N THR A 73 -10.62 -6.16 13.77
CA THR A 73 -11.32 -6.19 15.06
C THR A 73 -12.20 -4.95 15.29
N GLU A 74 -11.97 -3.88 14.53
CA GLU A 74 -12.75 -2.62 14.65
C GLU A 74 -14.09 -2.73 13.92
N THR A 75 -14.10 -3.32 12.72
CA THR A 75 -15.31 -3.44 11.91
C THR A 75 -15.20 -4.60 10.92
N LEU A 76 -16.30 -5.33 10.75
CA LEU A 76 -16.42 -6.39 9.74
C LEU A 76 -16.33 -5.86 8.30
N MET A 77 -16.51 -4.54 8.11
CA MET A 77 -16.42 -3.86 6.81
C MET A 77 -14.98 -3.63 6.34
N ILE A 78 -13.99 -4.01 7.14
CA ILE A 78 -12.59 -3.90 6.81
C ILE A 78 -11.94 -5.25 7.06
N TRP A 79 -11.29 -5.82 6.05
CA TRP A 79 -10.50 -7.03 6.20
C TRP A 79 -9.03 -6.74 5.98
N ASP A 80 -8.19 -7.28 6.84
CA ASP A 80 -6.74 -7.27 6.66
C ASP A 80 -6.32 -8.59 6.03
N ALA A 81 -5.41 -8.50 5.07
CA ALA A 81 -4.94 -9.64 4.30
C ALA A 81 -3.42 -9.59 4.09
N VAL A 82 -2.84 -10.78 3.89
CA VAL A 82 -1.44 -10.95 3.51
C VAL A 82 -1.34 -11.93 2.35
N LEU A 83 -0.52 -11.59 1.37
CA LEU A 83 -0.20 -12.40 0.20
C LEU A 83 1.29 -12.73 0.20
N PHE A 84 1.59 -14.02 0.17
CA PHE A 84 2.92 -14.58 -0.02
C PHE A 84 3.11 -14.91 -1.50
N ILE A 85 4.12 -14.30 -2.11
CA ILE A 85 4.46 -14.53 -3.52
C ILE A 85 5.71 -15.40 -3.57
N HIS A 86 5.66 -16.49 -4.33
CA HIS A 86 6.77 -17.45 -4.42
C HIS A 86 7.49 -17.44 -5.77
N GLN A 87 6.94 -16.78 -6.78
CA GLN A 87 7.45 -16.83 -8.16
C GLN A 87 7.26 -15.49 -8.87
N GLY A 88 8.03 -15.28 -9.94
CA GLY A 88 7.96 -14.07 -10.76
C GLY A 88 8.78 -12.90 -10.19
N TYR A 89 8.54 -11.69 -10.69
CA TYR A 89 9.30 -10.48 -10.32
C TYR A 89 9.22 -10.11 -8.84
N TYR A 90 8.14 -10.53 -8.17
CA TYR A 90 7.88 -10.26 -6.77
C TYR A 90 8.10 -11.51 -5.90
N ALA A 91 8.89 -12.47 -6.38
CA ALA A 91 9.23 -13.67 -5.60
C ALA A 91 9.72 -13.30 -4.19
N ASP A 92 9.35 -14.14 -3.24
CA ASP A 92 9.57 -14.01 -1.80
C ASP A 92 8.89 -12.82 -1.13
N SER A 93 8.07 -12.02 -1.82
CA SER A 93 7.37 -10.88 -1.20
C SER A 93 6.31 -11.31 -0.17
N VAL A 94 6.20 -10.53 0.90
CA VAL A 94 5.12 -10.62 1.91
C VAL A 94 4.30 -9.33 1.86
N LEU A 95 3.23 -9.34 1.07
CA LEU A 95 2.44 -8.14 0.79
C LEU A 95 1.18 -8.10 1.64
N ARG A 96 1.10 -7.10 2.53
CA ARG A 96 -0.06 -6.78 3.35
C ARG A 96 -0.94 -5.77 2.63
N PHE A 97 -2.24 -6.02 2.65
CA PHE A 97 -3.22 -5.13 2.09
C PHE A 97 -4.52 -5.20 2.89
N ARG A 98 -5.39 -4.23 2.64
CA ARG A 98 -6.68 -4.07 3.30
C ARG A 98 -7.78 -4.04 2.27
N ILE A 99 -8.87 -4.71 2.56
CA ILE A 99 -10.11 -4.70 1.78
C ILE A 99 -11.13 -3.90 2.57
N SER A 100 -11.64 -2.82 1.98
CA SER A 100 -12.67 -1.97 2.58
C SER A 100 -13.96 -2.13 1.79
N PHE A 101 -15.01 -2.64 2.46
CA PHE A 101 -16.33 -2.82 1.86
C PHE A 101 -17.12 -1.51 1.95
N PRO A 102 -17.79 -1.10 0.86
CA PRO A 102 -18.64 0.07 0.89
C PRO A 102 -19.92 -0.20 1.72
N PRO A 103 -20.56 0.84 2.27
CA PRO A 103 -21.76 0.68 3.12
C PRO A 103 -22.98 0.12 2.38
N ASN A 104 -22.96 0.17 1.05
CA ASN A 104 -23.95 -0.38 0.14
C ASN A 104 -23.48 -1.68 -0.55
N TYR A 105 -22.50 -2.40 0.00
CA TYR A 105 -22.11 -3.72 -0.52
C TYR A 105 -23.32 -4.70 -0.49
N PRO A 106 -23.54 -5.52 -1.54
CA PRO A 106 -22.68 -5.77 -2.70
C PRO A 106 -22.91 -4.86 -3.92
N ASP A 107 -23.69 -3.79 -3.85
CA ASP A 107 -24.01 -2.95 -5.03
C ASP A 107 -22.77 -2.28 -5.64
N ARG A 108 -21.74 -2.04 -4.83
CA ARG A 108 -20.44 -1.50 -5.25
C ARG A 108 -19.30 -2.45 -4.88
N PRO A 109 -18.22 -2.48 -5.68
CA PRO A 109 -17.05 -3.31 -5.39
C PRO A 109 -16.36 -2.86 -4.10
N PRO A 110 -15.70 -3.79 -3.40
CA PRO A 110 -14.79 -3.43 -2.32
C PRO A 110 -13.54 -2.75 -2.87
N THR A 111 -12.91 -1.91 -2.05
CA THR A 111 -11.64 -1.25 -2.38
C THR A 111 -10.48 -2.03 -1.78
N VAL A 112 -9.42 -2.24 -2.57
CA VAL A 112 -8.19 -2.91 -2.11
C VAL A 112 -7.07 -1.88 -2.00
N GLN A 113 -6.43 -1.81 -0.83
CA GLN A 113 -5.31 -0.91 -0.56
C GLN A 113 -4.13 -1.65 0.07
N PHE A 114 -2.99 -1.65 -0.61
CA PHE A 114 -1.73 -2.17 -0.10
C PHE A 114 -1.17 -1.26 1.00
N ILE A 115 -0.75 -1.90 2.09
CA ILE A 115 -0.08 -1.22 3.21
C ILE A 115 1.42 -1.09 2.88
N ASN A 116 1.98 -2.11 2.23
CA ASN A 116 3.34 -2.03 1.70
C ASN A 116 3.42 -1.05 0.53
N GLN A 117 4.58 -0.43 0.39
CA GLN A 117 4.94 0.32 -0.82
C GLN A 117 5.31 -0.68 -1.91
N VAL A 118 4.40 -0.89 -2.87
CA VAL A 118 4.55 -1.88 -3.94
C VAL A 118 4.71 -1.17 -5.27
N PHE A 119 5.86 -1.37 -5.93
CA PHE A 119 6.05 -0.85 -7.28
C PHE A 119 5.42 -1.80 -8.30
N HIS A 120 4.18 -1.54 -8.74
CA HIS A 120 3.43 -2.40 -9.66
C HIS A 120 2.50 -1.59 -10.57
N PRO A 121 2.26 -1.97 -11.84
CA PRO A 121 1.44 -1.17 -12.78
C PRO A 121 0.01 -0.90 -12.31
N LEU A 122 -0.64 -1.91 -11.73
CA LEU A 122 -2.01 -1.81 -11.20
C LEU A 122 -2.11 -1.23 -9.79
N ILE A 123 -0.99 -0.90 -9.14
CA ILE A 123 -0.98 -0.35 -7.78
C ILE A 123 -0.46 1.08 -7.85
N SER A 124 -1.29 2.01 -7.40
CA SER A 124 -0.88 3.41 -7.32
C SER A 124 0.18 3.63 -6.22
N PRO A 125 0.93 4.74 -6.24
CA PRO A 125 1.91 5.06 -5.19
C PRO A 125 1.33 5.19 -3.77
N ASN A 126 0.00 5.33 -3.63
CA ASN A 126 -0.67 5.38 -2.32
C ASN A 126 -1.18 3.99 -1.85
N GLY A 127 -0.88 2.94 -2.61
CA GLY A 127 -1.27 1.56 -2.34
C GLY A 127 -2.62 1.13 -2.93
N LEU A 128 -3.41 2.02 -3.52
CA LEU A 128 -4.70 1.65 -4.13
C LEU A 128 -4.47 0.69 -5.32
N PHE A 129 -5.22 -0.41 -5.35
CA PHE A 129 -5.18 -1.42 -6.42
C PHE A 129 -6.35 -1.26 -7.40
N SER A 130 -6.05 -1.39 -8.69
CA SER A 130 -7.05 -1.35 -9.77
C SER A 130 -7.66 -2.73 -10.03
N LEU A 131 -8.96 -2.87 -9.78
CA LEU A 131 -9.73 -4.06 -10.15
C LEU A 131 -10.03 -4.12 -11.66
N ALA A 132 -9.96 -2.98 -12.36
CA ALA A 132 -10.42 -2.84 -13.75
C ALA A 132 -9.69 -3.77 -14.73
N SER A 133 -8.45 -4.17 -14.43
CA SER A 133 -7.69 -5.08 -15.29
C SER A 133 -8.37 -6.45 -15.49
N GLN A 134 -9.16 -6.92 -14.52
CA GLN A 134 -9.86 -8.21 -14.61
C GLN A 134 -11.37 -8.11 -14.36
N ILE A 135 -11.81 -7.11 -13.58
CA ILE A 135 -13.19 -6.86 -13.22
C ILE A 135 -13.52 -5.41 -13.59
N ARG A 136 -13.81 -5.15 -14.87
CA ARG A 136 -14.21 -3.79 -15.35
C ARG A 136 -15.58 -3.39 -14.83
N ASP A 137 -16.55 -4.28 -15.02
CA ASP A 137 -17.94 -4.05 -14.62
C ASP A 137 -18.26 -4.89 -13.40
N TRP A 138 -18.31 -4.26 -12.23
CA TRP A 138 -18.75 -4.94 -11.01
C TRP A 138 -20.22 -5.36 -11.13
N ARG A 139 -20.50 -6.64 -10.88
CA ARG A 139 -21.84 -7.24 -10.96
C ARG A 139 -22.15 -7.92 -9.63
N PRO A 140 -23.00 -7.32 -8.78
CA PRO A 140 -23.25 -7.80 -7.41
C PRO A 140 -23.69 -9.27 -7.29
N ASN A 141 -24.34 -9.81 -8.33
CA ASN A 141 -24.85 -11.18 -8.35
C ASN A 141 -23.87 -12.21 -8.96
N GLN A 142 -22.73 -11.75 -9.47
CA GLN A 142 -21.74 -12.60 -10.16
C GLN A 142 -20.36 -12.49 -9.53
N HIS A 143 -20.00 -11.31 -9.02
CA HIS A 143 -18.69 -11.06 -8.43
C HIS A 143 -18.78 -11.05 -6.91
N HIS A 144 -17.92 -11.85 -6.30
CA HIS A 144 -17.78 -12.01 -4.87
C HIS A 144 -16.41 -11.52 -4.39
N VAL A 145 -16.19 -11.51 -3.08
CA VAL A 145 -14.89 -11.10 -2.55
C VAL A 145 -13.78 -12.06 -2.97
N PHE A 146 -14.08 -13.35 -3.13
CA PHE A 146 -13.06 -14.32 -3.52
C PHE A 146 -12.55 -14.07 -4.95
N ASP A 147 -13.39 -13.53 -5.86
CA ASP A 147 -12.94 -13.13 -7.19
C ASP A 147 -11.94 -11.98 -7.11
N VAL A 148 -12.16 -11.05 -6.17
CA VAL A 148 -11.22 -9.97 -5.86
C VAL A 148 -9.90 -10.54 -5.33
N LEU A 149 -9.94 -11.54 -4.44
CA LEU A 149 -8.72 -12.19 -3.93
C LEU A 149 -7.93 -12.90 -5.04
N HIS A 150 -8.63 -13.60 -5.94
CA HIS A 150 -8.01 -14.23 -7.11
C HIS A 150 -7.44 -13.19 -8.07
N CYS A 151 -8.13 -12.07 -8.27
CA CYS A 151 -7.65 -10.96 -9.09
C CYS A 151 -6.36 -10.36 -8.51
N VAL A 152 -6.34 -10.04 -7.22
CA VAL A 152 -5.15 -9.52 -6.53
C VAL A 152 -3.97 -10.49 -6.68
N LYS A 153 -4.19 -11.79 -6.48
CA LYS A 153 -3.12 -12.79 -6.65
C LYS A 153 -2.65 -12.91 -8.09
N ALA A 154 -3.57 -12.88 -9.05
CA ALA A 154 -3.26 -13.06 -10.46
C ALA A 154 -2.47 -11.87 -11.03
N ALA A 155 -2.70 -10.65 -10.52
CA ALA A 155 -1.99 -9.44 -10.94
C ALA A 155 -0.46 -9.56 -10.90
N PHE A 156 0.09 -10.32 -9.96
CA PHE A 156 1.55 -10.52 -9.83
C PHE A 156 2.12 -11.60 -10.74
N LYS A 157 1.28 -12.29 -11.53
CA LYS A 157 1.73 -13.30 -12.48
C LYS A 157 2.08 -12.66 -13.82
N ARG A 158 3.16 -13.14 -14.44
CA ARG A 158 3.61 -12.68 -15.76
C ARG A 158 2.50 -12.73 -16.82
N ASP A 159 1.72 -13.82 -16.86
CA ASP A 159 0.65 -14.00 -17.85
C ASP A 159 -0.43 -12.91 -17.79
N VAL A 160 -0.63 -12.29 -16.62
CA VAL A 160 -1.55 -11.16 -16.45
C VAL A 160 -0.84 -9.86 -16.77
N LEU A 161 0.38 -9.65 -16.27
CA LEU A 161 1.21 -8.48 -16.58
C LEU A 161 1.41 -8.27 -18.08
N ASP A 162 1.53 -9.35 -18.86
CA ASP A 162 1.68 -9.29 -20.32
C ASP A 162 0.41 -8.82 -21.05
N LYS A 163 -0.75 -8.83 -20.37
CA LYS A 163 -2.07 -8.54 -20.95
C LYS A 163 -2.71 -7.29 -20.35
N ILE A 164 -2.02 -6.58 -19.46
CA ILE A 164 -2.58 -5.35 -18.88
C ILE A 164 -2.58 -4.23 -19.92
N ASP A 165 -3.66 -3.45 -19.94
CA ASP A 165 -3.76 -2.25 -20.75
C ASP A 165 -3.25 -1.03 -19.97
N GLU A 166 -2.63 -0.07 -20.67
CA GLU A 166 -2.16 1.19 -20.04
C GLU A 166 -3.30 1.95 -19.34
N ALA A 167 -4.52 1.87 -19.87
CA ALA A 167 -5.70 2.54 -19.34
C ALA A 167 -6.09 2.04 -17.93
N ASP A 168 -5.82 0.76 -17.63
CA ASP A 168 -6.16 0.14 -16.36
C ASP A 168 -5.07 0.35 -15.29
N CYS A 169 -3.89 0.84 -15.70
CA CYS A 169 -2.73 1.02 -14.85
C CYS A 169 -2.78 2.35 -14.08
N LEU A 170 -2.74 2.25 -12.75
CA LEU A 170 -2.66 3.42 -11.86
C LEU A 170 -1.25 3.99 -11.77
N ASN A 171 -0.23 3.15 -11.97
CA ASN A 171 1.17 3.55 -12.00
C ASN A 171 1.71 3.39 -13.42
N LYS A 172 1.63 4.48 -14.19
CA LYS A 172 2.08 4.53 -15.58
C LYS A 172 3.58 4.31 -15.72
N GLU A 173 4.39 4.72 -14.75
CA GLU A 173 5.84 4.50 -14.77
C GLU A 173 6.17 3.02 -14.67
N ALA A 174 5.52 2.29 -13.76
CA ALA A 174 5.70 0.84 -13.66
C ALA A 174 5.27 0.11 -14.94
N TYR A 175 4.16 0.53 -15.56
CA TYR A 175 3.72 0.00 -16.85
C TYR A 175 4.74 0.28 -17.96
N ARG A 176 5.24 1.51 -18.07
CA ARG A 176 6.24 1.89 -19.08
C ARG A 176 7.54 1.12 -18.91
N LEU A 177 8.04 0.94 -17.70
CA LEU A 177 9.25 0.15 -17.45
C LEU A 177 9.06 -1.33 -17.76
N TYR A 178 7.82 -1.83 -17.67
CA TYR A 178 7.49 -3.20 -18.03
C TYR A 178 7.39 -3.39 -19.56
N VAL A 179 6.62 -2.55 -20.24
CA VAL A 179 6.30 -2.69 -21.67
C VAL A 179 7.36 -2.08 -22.60
N PHE A 180 8.01 -1.00 -22.18
CA PHE A 180 9.01 -0.26 -22.95
C PHE A 180 10.35 -0.20 -22.21
N PRO A 181 11.14 -1.29 -22.21
CA PRO A 181 12.39 -1.35 -21.45
C PRO A 181 13.53 -0.44 -21.97
N PHE A 182 13.35 0.30 -23.08
CA PHE A 182 14.40 1.12 -23.69
C PHE A 182 14.00 2.60 -23.89
N PRO A 183 14.91 3.57 -23.65
CA PRO A 183 14.64 5.01 -23.75
C PRO A 183 14.74 5.61 -25.18
N TYR A 184 14.78 4.83 -26.26
CA TYR A 184 14.92 5.35 -27.62
C TYR A 184 13.81 4.86 -28.57
N PRO A 185 13.26 5.74 -29.44
CA PRO A 185 12.27 5.34 -30.44
C PRO A 185 12.98 4.62 -31.59
N MET A 186 13.19 3.31 -31.43
CA MET A 186 13.70 2.46 -32.50
C MET A 186 12.55 2.03 -33.40
N ILE A 187 12.56 2.55 -34.63
CA ILE A 187 11.68 2.18 -35.73
C ILE A 187 11.97 0.73 -36.09
N PHE A 188 11.27 -0.23 -35.48
CA PHE A 188 11.31 -1.64 -35.89
C PHE A 188 9.92 -2.28 -35.80
N PRO A 189 9.63 -3.28 -36.66
CA PRO A 189 8.31 -3.85 -36.84
C PRO A 189 7.86 -4.65 -35.61
N GLN A 190 6.54 -4.72 -35.40
CA GLN A 190 5.84 -5.36 -34.27
C GLN A 190 6.29 -6.81 -33.97
N THR A 191 6.96 -7.47 -34.91
CA THR A 191 7.51 -8.83 -34.74
C THR A 191 8.72 -8.90 -33.81
N CYS A 192 9.42 -7.78 -33.55
CA CYS A 192 10.58 -7.73 -32.65
C CYS A 192 10.20 -7.60 -31.16
N CYS A 193 8.99 -7.13 -30.83
CA CYS A 193 8.55 -6.94 -29.45
C CYS A 193 8.58 -8.23 -28.61
N ARG A 194 8.34 -9.40 -29.24
CA ARG A 194 8.35 -10.70 -28.53
C ARG A 194 9.74 -11.17 -28.08
N ARG A 195 10.83 -10.71 -28.71
CA ARG A 195 12.21 -11.10 -28.36
C ARG A 195 12.93 -10.04 -27.51
N TYR A 196 12.36 -8.84 -27.37
CA TYR A 196 12.92 -7.71 -26.60
C TYR A 196 12.46 -7.65 -25.12
N HIS A 197 11.58 -8.56 -24.68
CA HIS A 197 11.17 -8.67 -23.27
C HIS A 197 12.36 -8.97 -22.32
N GLU A 198 13.52 -9.43 -22.80
CA GLU A 198 14.65 -9.76 -21.91
C GLU A 198 15.21 -8.56 -21.12
N SER A 199 14.89 -7.31 -21.46
CA SER A 199 15.41 -6.14 -20.75
C SER A 199 14.43 -5.48 -19.77
N THR A 200 13.52 -6.21 -19.12
CA THR A 200 12.72 -5.66 -17.99
C THR A 200 13.55 -5.40 -16.72
N THR A 201 14.87 -5.20 -16.83
CA THR A 201 15.81 -5.17 -15.71
C THR A 201 15.47 -4.10 -14.69
N SER A 202 15.13 -2.89 -15.14
CA SER A 202 14.74 -1.79 -14.24
C SER A 202 13.46 -2.11 -13.47
N PHE A 203 12.45 -2.66 -14.16
CA PHE A 203 11.22 -3.11 -13.52
C PHE A 203 11.49 -4.23 -12.51
N ALA A 204 12.27 -5.24 -12.91
CA ALA A 204 12.63 -6.38 -12.08
C ALA A 204 13.39 -5.96 -10.82
N ALA A 205 14.32 -5.00 -10.93
CA ALA A 205 15.07 -4.47 -9.81
C ALA A 205 14.14 -3.76 -8.79
N LEU A 206 13.20 -2.94 -9.25
CA LEU A 206 12.23 -2.26 -8.38
C LEU A 206 11.22 -3.21 -7.75
N ALA A 207 10.79 -4.24 -8.48
CA ALA A 207 9.96 -5.32 -7.94
C ALA A 207 10.71 -6.13 -6.87
N THR A 208 11.99 -6.44 -7.09
CA THR A 208 12.85 -7.12 -6.12
C THR A 208 13.11 -6.25 -4.88
N GLN A 209 13.24 -4.93 -5.06
CA GLN A 209 13.34 -3.98 -3.95
C GLN A 209 12.05 -3.98 -3.11
N THR A 210 10.88 -4.03 -3.76
CA THR A 210 9.59 -4.21 -3.07
C THR A 210 9.60 -5.48 -2.21
N ALA A 211 10.03 -6.61 -2.78
CA ALA A 211 10.14 -7.88 -2.04
C ALA A 211 11.05 -7.76 -0.82
N SER A 212 12.23 -7.16 -0.99
CA SER A 212 13.22 -6.98 0.07
C SER A 212 12.70 -6.11 1.21
N LEU A 213 12.02 -5.00 0.89
CA LEU A 213 11.43 -4.11 1.88
C LEU A 213 10.27 -4.79 2.62
N SER A 214 9.45 -5.56 1.92
CA SER A 214 8.29 -6.26 2.49
C SER A 214 8.67 -7.30 3.55
N ASN A 215 9.86 -7.91 3.42
CA ASN A 215 10.39 -8.88 4.37
C ASN A 215 11.27 -8.27 5.47
N SER A 216 11.52 -6.96 5.42
CA SER A 216 12.38 -6.33 6.41
C SER A 216 11.80 -6.50 7.82
N PRO A 217 12.64 -6.68 8.86
CA PRO A 217 12.17 -6.83 10.23
C PRO A 217 11.27 -5.67 10.68
N SER A 218 11.57 -4.45 10.21
CA SER A 218 10.74 -3.28 10.47
C SER A 218 9.39 -3.38 9.74
N ALA A 219 9.34 -3.80 8.48
CA ALA A 219 8.04 -3.95 7.80
C ALA A 219 7.14 -5.04 8.40
N LEU A 220 7.75 -6.13 8.90
CA LEU A 220 7.01 -7.27 9.45
C LEU A 220 6.63 -7.09 10.92
N TYR A 221 7.55 -6.63 11.76
CA TYR A 221 7.40 -6.64 13.22
C TYR A 221 7.21 -5.26 13.85
N ASP A 222 7.19 -4.18 13.05
CA ASP A 222 6.99 -2.84 13.60
C ASP A 222 5.55 -2.68 14.13
N LYS A 223 5.49 -2.30 15.41
CA LYS A 223 4.24 -2.07 16.13
C LYS A 223 3.61 -0.74 15.74
N ASP A 224 4.32 0.19 15.12
CA ASP A 224 3.69 1.47 14.74
C ASP A 224 2.73 1.35 13.55
N LEU A 225 2.88 0.30 12.74
CA LEU A 225 1.85 -0.08 11.76
C LEU A 225 0.55 -0.57 12.44
N SER A 226 0.63 -1.00 13.72
CA SER A 226 -0.45 -1.66 14.48
C SER A 226 -1.32 -0.74 15.34
N LYS A 227 -1.19 0.60 15.23
CA LYS A 227 -2.25 1.50 15.76
C LYS A 227 -3.63 1.27 15.12
N ARG A 228 -3.73 0.38 14.12
CA ARG A 228 -4.96 -0.14 13.53
C ARG A 228 -4.93 -1.65 13.71
N HIS A 229 -5.90 -2.18 14.45
CA HIS A 229 -5.96 -3.59 14.81
C HIS A 229 -6.07 -4.48 13.55
N GLY A 230 -5.00 -5.23 13.22
CA GLY A 230 -4.91 -6.07 12.03
C GLY A 230 -4.00 -7.29 12.25
N MET A 231 -3.67 -8.05 11.19
CA MET A 231 -2.76 -9.19 11.30
C MET A 231 -1.37 -8.76 11.82
N ASP A 232 -1.01 -9.22 13.02
CA ASP A 232 0.27 -8.94 13.65
C ASP A 232 1.24 -10.12 13.49
N PHE A 233 2.41 -9.86 12.94
CA PHE A 233 3.52 -10.80 12.95
C PHE A 233 4.36 -10.57 14.19
N THR A 234 4.63 -11.64 14.93
CA THR A 234 5.51 -11.60 16.10
C THR A 234 6.68 -12.53 15.88
N LYS A 235 7.89 -12.03 16.17
CA LYS A 235 9.09 -12.86 16.08
C LYS A 235 9.09 -13.86 17.25
N LEU A 236 8.96 -15.14 16.94
CA LEU A 236 9.03 -16.20 17.94
C LEU A 236 10.48 -16.35 18.45
N LYS A 237 10.62 -16.62 19.76
CA LYS A 237 11.91 -16.96 20.35
C LYS A 237 12.37 -18.33 19.82
N PRO A 238 13.69 -18.58 19.65
CA PRO A 238 14.19 -19.83 19.06
C PRO A 238 13.69 -21.10 19.76
N LYS A 239 13.57 -21.08 21.10
CA LYS A 239 13.04 -22.21 21.88
C LYS A 239 11.58 -22.51 21.52
N THR A 240 10.72 -21.50 21.63
CA THR A 240 9.30 -21.60 21.28
C THR A 240 9.08 -21.99 19.83
N PHE A 241 9.89 -21.45 18.91
CA PHE A 241 9.83 -21.82 17.49
C PHE A 241 10.12 -23.31 17.26
N LYS A 242 11.13 -23.87 17.94
CA LYS A 242 11.46 -25.30 17.85
C LYS A 242 10.32 -26.16 18.41
N GLU A 243 9.81 -25.82 19.58
CA GLU A 243 8.68 -26.51 20.23
C GLU A 243 7.43 -26.50 19.33
N GLU A 244 7.10 -25.35 18.74
CA GLU A 244 5.97 -25.20 17.83
C GLU A 244 6.12 -26.00 16.54
N ARG A 245 7.33 -26.04 15.97
CA ARG A 245 7.63 -26.87 14.79
C ARG A 245 7.46 -28.35 15.07
N GLU A 246 7.93 -28.81 16.23
CA GLU A 246 7.76 -30.19 16.69
C GLU A 246 6.27 -30.52 16.88
N ARG A 247 5.52 -29.62 17.55
CA ARG A 247 4.06 -29.78 17.75
C ARG A 247 3.29 -29.91 16.44
N LEU A 248 3.69 -29.17 15.42
CA LEU A 248 3.06 -29.17 14.09
C LEU A 248 3.64 -30.24 13.14
N GLY A 249 4.61 -31.05 13.59
CA GLY A 249 5.23 -32.10 12.78
C GLY A 249 6.03 -31.58 11.58
N LEU A 250 6.50 -30.32 11.62
CA LEU A 250 7.19 -29.67 10.49
C LEU A 250 8.67 -30.02 10.46
N LYS A 251 9.06 -30.88 9.52
CA LYS A 251 10.47 -31.25 9.28
C LYS A 251 11.25 -30.12 8.58
N GLU A 252 12.57 -30.13 8.73
CA GLU A 252 13.42 -29.26 7.91
C GLU A 252 13.25 -29.60 6.43
N TRP A 253 13.22 -28.57 5.61
CA TRP A 253 13.19 -28.73 4.16
C TRP A 253 14.55 -29.32 3.74
N GLN A 254 14.55 -30.59 3.34
CA GLN A 254 15.77 -31.20 2.81
C GLN A 254 15.97 -30.70 1.38
N LEU A 255 17.04 -29.93 1.17
CA LEU A 255 17.52 -29.57 -0.16
C LEU A 255 18.15 -30.82 -0.76
N ASN A 256 17.46 -31.44 -1.72
CA ASN A 256 18.02 -32.47 -2.60
C ASN A 256 18.79 -31.82 -3.75
#